data_AF-A0A353F2P6-F1
#
_entry.id   AF-A0A353F2P6-F1
#
_cell.length_a   1.000
_cell.length_b   1.000
_cell.length_c   1.000
_cell.angle_alpha   90.00
_cell.angle_beta   90.00
_cell.angle_gamma   90.00
#
_symmetry.space_group_name_H-M   'P 1'
#
loop_
_entity.id
_entity.type
_entity.pdbx_description
1 polymer ?
#
loop_
_entity_poly.entity_id
_entity_poly.type
_entity_poly.pdbx_seq_one_letter_code
_entity_poly.pdbx_strand_id
1 'polypeptide(L)'
;MGLIKQLADDRFLKRQEAMEKLAGFGKAVIPIAEAIETEDPEVEYRLVGVRDTIRGSLTRDAFKKVATLDDSLGVLATDPRGEFWVGKLGDKGASRLLVGVVDRESEGIKILQTIDNEHGCLQLSFSRDGSHLGTVNADGTFSLFKVFRE
;
A
#
# COMPACT_ATOMS: atom_id res chain seq x y z
N MET A 1 -29.72 -12.06 6.03
CA MET A 1 -28.75 -13.06 5.52
C MET A 1 -27.45 -12.31 5.21
N GLY A 2 -26.40 -12.55 5.99
CA GLY A 2 -25.18 -11.71 6.00
C GLY A 2 -24.43 -11.70 4.67
N LEU A 3 -23.74 -10.58 4.40
CA LEU A 3 -22.98 -10.35 3.16
C LEU A 3 -21.96 -11.46 2.87
N ILE A 4 -21.35 -12.05 3.90
CA ILE A 4 -20.42 -13.18 3.76
C ILE A 4 -21.09 -14.38 3.07
N LYS A 5 -22.34 -14.71 3.41
CA LYS A 5 -23.07 -15.80 2.74
C LYS A 5 -23.39 -15.47 1.28
N GLN A 6 -23.52 -14.19 0.94
CA GLN A 6 -23.78 -13.75 -0.43
C GLN A 6 -22.53 -13.81 -1.31
N LEU A 7 -21.33 -13.94 -0.73
CA LEU A 7 -20.11 -14.21 -1.47
C LEU A 7 -20.10 -15.59 -2.14
N ALA A 8 -20.99 -16.51 -1.72
CA ALA A 8 -21.15 -17.83 -2.32
C ALA A 8 -22.42 -17.92 -3.22
N ASP A 9 -23.13 -16.82 -3.49
CA ASP A 9 -24.34 -16.86 -4.33
C ASP A 9 -23.96 -17.21 -5.77
N ASP A 10 -24.67 -18.11 -6.46
CA ASP A 10 -24.34 -18.53 -7.83
C ASP A 10 -24.32 -17.37 -8.84
N ARG A 11 -25.05 -16.28 -8.57
CA ARG A 11 -25.06 -15.11 -9.45
C ARG A 11 -23.88 -14.21 -9.16
N PHE A 12 -23.03 -14.06 -10.18
CA PHE A 12 -21.87 -13.16 -10.17
C PHE A 12 -22.19 -11.76 -9.63
N LEU A 13 -23.27 -11.12 -10.11
CA LEU A 13 -23.65 -9.77 -9.69
C LEU A 13 -23.91 -9.68 -8.19
N LYS A 14 -24.51 -10.71 -7.58
CA LYS A 14 -24.77 -10.72 -6.14
C LYS A 14 -23.50 -10.89 -5.32
N ARG A 15 -22.57 -11.74 -5.78
CA ARG A 15 -21.26 -11.88 -5.13
C ARG A 15 -20.45 -10.60 -5.22
N GLN A 16 -20.46 -9.95 -6.39
CA GLN A 16 -19.76 -8.70 -6.59
C GLN A 16 -20.33 -7.58 -5.71
N GLU A 17 -21.64 -7.40 -5.68
CA GLU A 17 -22.27 -6.43 -4.79
C GLU A 17 -21.97 -6.71 -3.31
N ALA A 18 -21.94 -7.97 -2.91
CA ALA A 18 -21.61 -8.35 -1.55
C ALA A 18 -20.16 -8.01 -1.19
N MET A 19 -19.22 -8.27 -2.10
CA MET A 19 -17.82 -7.89 -1.98
C MET A 19 -17.66 -6.37 -1.86
N GLU A 20 -18.28 -5.59 -2.76
CA GLU A 20 -18.20 -4.13 -2.75
C GLU A 20 -18.82 -3.54 -1.47
N LYS A 21 -19.96 -4.06 -1.03
CA LYS A 21 -20.59 -3.67 0.25
C LYS A 21 -19.69 -4.00 1.44
N LEU A 22 -19.08 -5.19 1.46
CA LEU A 22 -18.11 -5.56 2.51
C LEU A 22 -16.91 -4.62 2.54
N ALA A 23 -16.34 -4.30 1.38
CA ALA A 23 -15.24 -3.36 1.27
C ALA A 23 -15.64 -1.94 1.74
N GLY A 24 -16.88 -1.53 1.49
CA GLY A 24 -17.43 -0.23 1.91
C GLY A 24 -17.49 0.00 3.42
N PHE A 25 -17.45 -1.05 4.24
CA PHE A 25 -17.32 -0.92 5.70
C PHE A 25 -15.88 -0.60 6.15
N GLY A 26 -14.92 -0.59 5.22
CA GLY A 26 -13.55 -0.17 5.47
C GLY A 26 -12.76 -1.12 6.36
N LYS A 27 -11.73 -0.59 7.02
CA LYS A 27 -10.70 -1.36 7.75
C LYS A 27 -11.23 -2.36 8.78
N ALA A 28 -12.40 -2.10 9.37
CA ALA A 28 -13.00 -2.98 10.37
C ALA A 28 -13.31 -4.39 9.84
N VAL A 29 -13.43 -4.54 8.52
CA VAL A 29 -13.73 -5.83 7.87
C VAL A 29 -12.48 -6.67 7.63
N ILE A 30 -11.28 -6.10 7.62
CA ILE A 30 -10.03 -6.86 7.39
C ILE A 30 -9.87 -8.03 8.37
N PRO A 31 -9.94 -7.83 9.71
CA PRO A 31 -9.78 -8.95 10.64
C PRO A 31 -10.92 -9.97 10.54
N ILE A 32 -12.12 -9.52 10.16
CA ILE A 32 -13.27 -10.41 9.94
C ILE A 32 -13.02 -11.29 8.70
N ALA A 33 -12.53 -10.69 7.61
CA ALA A 33 -12.21 -11.39 6.37
C ALA A 33 -11.03 -12.38 6.54
N GLU A 34 -10.08 -12.07 7.43
CA GLU A 34 -8.95 -12.94 7.76
C GLU A 34 -9.34 -14.11 8.68
N ALA A 35 -10.35 -13.93 9.53
CA ALA A 35 -10.82 -14.96 10.44
C ALA A 35 -11.79 -15.97 9.80
N ILE A 36 -12.25 -15.73 8.56
CA ILE A 36 -13.16 -16.64 7.86
C ILE A 36 -12.36 -17.74 7.17
N GLU A 37 -12.54 -18.96 7.67
CA GLU A 37 -12.09 -20.19 7.00
C GLU A 37 -13.19 -20.68 6.05
N THR A 38 -12.82 -20.98 4.81
CA THR A 38 -13.74 -21.47 3.77
C THR A 38 -13.03 -22.45 2.85
N GLU A 39 -13.71 -23.51 2.45
CA GLU A 39 -13.23 -24.47 1.44
C GLU A 39 -13.63 -24.06 0.02
N ASP A 40 -14.52 -23.06 -0.14
CA ASP A 40 -14.94 -22.53 -1.43
C ASP A 40 -13.89 -21.54 -1.99
N PRO A 41 -13.21 -21.86 -3.11
CA PRO A 41 -12.18 -21.02 -3.70
C PRO A 41 -12.69 -19.65 -4.20
N GLU A 42 -13.95 -19.56 -4.61
CA GLU A 42 -14.54 -18.28 -5.04
C GLU A 42 -14.69 -17.36 -3.81
N VAL A 43 -15.17 -17.90 -2.69
CA VAL A 43 -15.31 -17.13 -1.44
C VAL A 43 -13.95 -16.66 -0.95
N GLU A 44 -12.93 -17.54 -0.97
CA GLU A 44 -11.56 -17.19 -0.61
C GLU A 44 -11.02 -16.03 -1.47
N TYR A 45 -11.15 -16.16 -2.80
CA TYR A 45 -10.72 -15.13 -3.74
C TYR A 45 -11.41 -13.78 -3.49
N ARG A 46 -12.71 -13.79 -3.18
CA ARG A 46 -13.45 -12.55 -2.89
C ARG A 46 -13.03 -11.93 -1.57
N LEU A 47 -12.75 -12.71 -0.54
CA LEU A 47 -12.22 -12.20 0.74
C LEU A 47 -10.84 -11.56 0.57
N VAL A 48 -9.99 -12.10 -0.30
CA VAL A 48 -8.75 -11.42 -0.75
C VAL A 48 -9.10 -10.08 -1.41
N GLY A 49 -10.01 -10.08 -2.38
CA GLY A 49 -10.43 -8.87 -3.09
C GLY A 49 -11.02 -7.77 -2.17
N VAL A 50 -11.81 -8.13 -1.15
CA VAL A 50 -12.32 -7.17 -0.14
C VAL A 50 -11.16 -6.46 0.55
N ARG A 51 -10.16 -7.23 1.02
CA ARG A 51 -8.99 -6.68 1.71
C ARG A 51 -8.18 -5.77 0.79
N ASP A 52 -7.97 -6.19 -0.45
CA ASP A 52 -7.18 -5.42 -1.42
C ASP A 52 -7.89 -4.12 -1.82
N THR A 53 -9.21 -4.13 -1.95
CA THR A 53 -10.02 -2.93 -2.22
C THR A 53 -9.92 -1.93 -1.08
N ILE A 54 -10.05 -2.39 0.17
CA ILE A 54 -9.91 -1.54 1.36
C ILE A 54 -8.50 -0.95 1.42
N ARG A 55 -7.46 -1.79 1.27
CA ARG A 55 -6.05 -1.36 1.30
C ARG A 55 -5.79 -0.31 0.21
N GLY A 56 -6.20 -0.57 -1.03
CA GLY A 56 -6.04 0.36 -2.14
C GLY A 56 -6.71 1.73 -1.91
N SER A 57 -7.89 1.75 -1.28
CA SER A 57 -8.56 3.01 -0.90
C SER A 57 -7.77 3.77 0.14
N LEU A 58 -7.35 3.11 1.23
CA LEU A 58 -6.57 3.72 2.31
C LEU A 58 -5.25 4.31 1.78
N THR A 59 -4.56 3.56 0.93
CA THR A 59 -3.33 4.00 0.26
C THR A 59 -3.57 5.25 -0.58
N ARG A 60 -4.65 5.29 -1.38
CA ARG A 60 -5.00 6.45 -2.20
C ARG A 60 -5.26 7.70 -1.35
N ASP A 61 -5.99 7.56 -0.25
CA ASP A 61 -6.31 8.70 0.61
C ASP A 61 -5.11 9.19 1.41
N ALA A 62 -4.23 8.29 1.85
CA ALA A 62 -2.95 8.65 2.46
C ALA A 62 -2.07 9.44 1.48
N PHE A 63 -2.03 9.07 0.19
CA PHE A 63 -1.24 9.80 -0.81
C PHE A 63 -1.76 11.22 -1.10
N LYS A 64 -3.05 11.48 -0.94
CA LYS A 64 -3.57 12.87 -1.00
C LYS A 64 -2.95 13.74 0.10
N LYS A 65 -2.64 13.18 1.27
CA LYS A 65 -1.93 13.90 2.35
C LYS A 65 -0.44 14.06 2.06
N VAL A 66 0.22 13.08 1.41
CA VAL A 66 1.62 13.24 0.96
C VAL A 66 1.73 14.40 -0.04
N ALA A 67 0.75 14.58 -0.93
CA ALA A 67 0.72 15.71 -1.86
C ALA A 67 0.58 17.09 -1.19
N THR A 68 0.31 17.14 0.13
CA THR A 68 0.30 18.37 0.93
C THR A 68 1.62 18.66 1.66
N LEU A 69 2.65 17.83 1.48
CA LEU A 69 4.01 18.13 1.97
C LEU A 69 4.60 19.32 1.21
N ASP A 70 5.31 20.22 1.91
CA ASP A 70 5.84 21.48 1.35
C ASP A 70 6.93 21.30 0.27
N ASP A 71 7.54 20.12 0.18
CA ASP A 71 8.61 19.79 -0.75
C ASP A 71 8.10 18.94 -1.94
N SER A 72 8.70 19.15 -3.12
CA SER A 72 8.37 18.40 -4.34
C SER A 72 8.55 16.89 -4.16
N LEU A 73 7.46 16.14 -4.30
CA LEU A 73 7.46 14.68 -4.28
C LEU A 73 7.61 14.15 -5.71
N GLY A 74 8.84 13.76 -6.07
CA GLY A 74 9.17 13.45 -7.47
C GLY A 74 8.88 12.00 -7.91
N VAL A 75 9.13 11.03 -7.03
CA VAL A 75 9.02 9.59 -7.36
C VAL A 75 8.42 8.85 -6.18
N LEU A 76 7.54 7.88 -6.46
CA LEU A 76 6.79 7.15 -5.46
C LEU A 76 6.73 5.66 -5.78
N ALA A 77 6.92 4.81 -4.77
CA ALA A 77 6.61 3.39 -4.86
C ALA A 77 5.88 2.90 -3.60
N THR A 78 5.13 1.82 -3.76
CA THR A 78 4.48 1.10 -2.66
C THR A 78 5.05 -0.30 -2.57
N ASP A 79 5.04 -0.87 -1.37
CA ASP A 79 5.38 -2.27 -1.21
C ASP A 79 4.25 -3.17 -1.74
N PRO A 80 4.52 -4.47 -2.03
CA PRO A 80 3.52 -5.35 -2.64
C PRO A 80 2.23 -5.55 -1.82
N ARG A 81 2.25 -5.24 -0.52
CA ARG A 81 1.09 -5.32 0.38
C ARG A 81 0.34 -4.00 0.52
N GLY A 82 0.86 -2.90 -0.02
CA GLY A 82 0.30 -1.55 0.10
C GLY A 82 0.36 -0.98 1.52
N GLU A 83 1.22 -1.55 2.37
CA GLU A 83 1.41 -1.16 3.76
C GLU A 83 2.45 -0.05 3.90
N PHE A 84 3.50 -0.12 3.09
CA PHE A 84 4.61 0.80 3.10
C PHE A 84 4.69 1.57 1.80
N TRP A 85 5.18 2.79 1.90
CA TRP A 85 5.44 3.65 0.77
C TRP A 85 6.84 4.24 0.88
N VAL A 86 7.41 4.59 -0.26
CA VAL A 86 8.63 5.38 -0.34
C VAL A 86 8.41 6.53 -1.29
N GLY A 87 8.86 7.71 -0.88
CA GLY A 87 8.77 8.94 -1.66
C GLY A 87 10.12 9.64 -1.73
N LYS A 88 10.51 10.09 -2.91
CA LYS A 88 11.65 10.99 -3.10
C LYS A 88 11.20 12.43 -2.86
N LEU A 89 11.78 13.09 -1.87
CA LEU A 89 11.63 14.50 -1.58
C LEU A 89 12.73 15.33 -2.27
N GLY A 90 12.31 16.41 -2.93
CA GLY A 90 13.18 17.42 -3.51
C GLY A 90 13.64 17.13 -4.94
N ASP A 91 13.97 18.20 -5.67
CA ASP A 91 14.35 18.16 -7.08
C ASP A 91 15.87 18.21 -7.30
N LYS A 92 16.68 18.33 -6.23
CA LYS A 92 18.14 18.54 -6.31
C LYS A 92 18.95 17.23 -6.29
N GLY A 93 20.24 17.37 -6.60
CA GLY A 93 21.17 16.26 -6.89
C GLY A 93 21.44 15.27 -5.75
N ALA A 94 21.19 15.62 -4.49
CA ALA A 94 21.09 14.66 -3.38
C ALA A 94 19.61 14.48 -3.03
N SER A 95 19.12 13.25 -3.06
CA SER A 95 17.71 12.96 -2.84
C SER A 95 17.46 12.49 -1.42
N ARG A 96 16.45 13.07 -0.77
CA ARG A 96 15.95 12.51 0.48
C ARG A 96 14.84 11.53 0.18
N LEU A 97 14.96 10.29 0.66
CA LEU A 97 13.93 9.27 0.52
C LEU A 97 13.22 9.14 1.86
N LEU A 98 11.91 9.31 1.86
CA LEU A 98 11.06 9.00 3.00
C LEU A 98 10.49 7.62 2.81
N VAL A 99 10.72 6.74 3.77
CA VAL A 99 9.98 5.49 3.89
C VAL A 99 8.95 5.66 4.99
N GLY A 100 7.70 5.35 4.69
CA GLY A 100 6.61 5.46 5.62
C GLY A 100 5.66 4.29 5.55
N VAL A 101 4.77 4.23 6.52
CA VAL A 101 3.63 3.33 6.57
C VAL A 101 2.37 4.13 6.30
N VAL A 102 1.41 3.50 5.63
CA VAL A 102 0.03 4.00 5.59
C VAL A 102 -0.57 3.72 6.96
N ASP A 103 -0.71 4.77 7.77
CA ASP A 103 -1.38 4.67 9.05
C ASP A 103 -2.88 4.47 8.80
N ARG A 104 -3.29 3.21 8.96
CA ARG A 104 -4.68 2.77 8.79
C ARG A 104 -5.61 3.36 9.87
N GLU A 105 -5.07 3.86 10.99
CA GLU A 105 -5.87 4.50 12.03
C GLU A 105 -6.25 5.92 11.68
N SER A 106 -5.26 6.74 11.33
CA SER A 106 -5.45 8.16 11.00
C SER A 106 -5.74 8.44 9.52
N GLU A 107 -5.83 7.39 8.69
CA GLU A 107 -5.84 7.48 7.21
C GLU A 107 -4.70 8.38 6.72
N GLY A 108 -3.57 8.33 7.43
CA GLY A 108 -2.44 9.23 7.31
C GLY A 108 -1.21 8.50 6.80
N ILE A 109 -0.13 9.26 6.66
CA ILE A 109 1.21 8.70 6.49
C ILE A 109 1.98 8.89 7.79
N LYS A 110 2.65 7.83 8.24
CA LYS A 110 3.66 7.93 9.29
C LYS A 110 5.01 7.69 8.65
N ILE A 111 5.93 8.64 8.79
CA ILE A 111 7.31 8.48 8.35
C ILE A 111 8.01 7.57 9.34
N LEU A 112 8.60 6.48 8.85
CA LEU A 112 9.35 5.51 9.66
C LEU A 112 10.85 5.74 9.54
N GLN A 113 11.31 6.11 8.35
CA GLN A 113 12.72 6.26 8.06
C GLN A 113 12.92 7.40 7.06
N THR A 114 13.96 8.18 7.31
CA THR A 114 14.50 9.13 6.34
C THR A 114 15.86 8.61 5.91
N ILE A 115 16.05 8.44 4.60
CA ILE A 115 17.31 8.00 4.01
C ILE A 115 17.84 9.16 3.18
N ASP A 116 19.03 9.64 3.53
CA ASP A 116 19.74 10.58 2.68
C ASP A 116 20.47 9.77 1.60
N ASN A 117 19.96 9.83 0.37
CA ASN A 117 20.66 9.30 -0.80
C ASN A 117 21.63 10.38 -1.29
N GLU A 118 22.92 10.08 -1.27
CA GLU A 118 23.99 10.98 -1.72
C GLU A 118 23.90 11.31 -3.21
N HIS A 119 23.01 10.62 -3.94
CA HIS A 119 22.80 10.75 -5.37
C HIS A 119 21.37 11.18 -5.74
N GLY A 120 21.20 11.61 -7.00
CA GLY A 120 19.93 12.03 -7.55
C GLY A 120 19.10 10.82 -7.95
N CYS A 121 18.07 10.48 -7.17
CA CYS A 121 17.23 9.32 -7.43
C CYS A 121 16.28 9.60 -8.60
N LEU A 122 16.36 8.77 -9.66
CA LEU A 122 15.46 8.81 -10.81
C LEU A 122 14.33 7.79 -10.70
N GLN A 123 14.64 6.61 -10.15
CA GLN A 123 13.68 5.52 -9.98
C GLN A 123 13.96 4.76 -8.69
N LEU A 124 12.92 4.22 -8.08
CA LEU A 124 12.99 3.47 -6.83
C LEU A 124 12.03 2.28 -6.85
N SER A 125 12.39 1.20 -6.16
CA SER A 125 11.59 -0.03 -6.09
C SER A 125 11.83 -0.79 -4.80
N PHE A 126 10.77 -1.31 -4.19
CA PHE A 126 10.89 -2.25 -3.08
C PHE A 126 11.31 -3.64 -3.56
N SER A 127 12.02 -4.37 -2.70
CA SER A 127 12.14 -5.82 -2.81
C SER A 127 10.79 -6.50 -2.63
N ARG A 128 10.66 -7.76 -3.05
CA ARG A 128 9.40 -8.52 -2.97
C ARG A 128 8.86 -8.66 -1.54
N ASP A 129 9.76 -8.81 -0.57
CA ASP A 129 9.44 -8.86 0.85
C ASP A 129 9.37 -7.46 1.49
N GLY A 130 9.73 -6.43 0.73
CA GLY A 130 9.76 -5.02 1.12
C GLY A 130 10.78 -4.66 2.20
N SER A 131 11.72 -5.56 2.50
CA SER A 131 12.80 -5.34 3.46
C SER A 131 13.94 -4.46 2.92
N HIS A 132 13.98 -4.27 1.60
CA HIS A 132 14.99 -3.46 0.93
C HIS A 132 14.36 -2.51 -0.09
N LEU A 133 15.10 -1.44 -0.36
CA LEU A 133 14.79 -0.43 -1.36
C LEU A 133 15.97 -0.31 -2.31
N GLY A 134 15.74 -0.51 -3.60
CA GLY A 134 16.71 -0.21 -4.65
C GLY A 134 16.42 1.16 -5.28
N THR A 135 17.47 1.92 -5.60
CA THR A 135 17.38 3.15 -6.39
C THR A 135 18.24 3.08 -7.63
N VAL A 136 17.78 3.71 -8.70
CA VAL A 136 18.59 4.04 -9.88
C VAL A 136 18.87 5.53 -9.83
N ASN A 137 20.15 5.88 -9.89
CA ASN A 137 20.62 7.24 -9.70
C ASN A 137 21.01 7.91 -11.03
N ALA A 138 20.98 9.23 -11.06
CA ALA A 138 21.25 10.03 -12.25
C ALA A 138 22.70 9.94 -12.75
N ASP A 139 23.63 9.54 -11.88
CA ASP A 139 25.04 9.33 -12.21
C ASP A 139 25.34 7.92 -12.76
N GLY A 140 24.29 7.12 -13.00
CA GLY A 140 24.41 5.75 -13.52
C GLY A 140 24.71 4.70 -12.46
N THR A 141 24.77 5.07 -11.18
CA THR A 141 24.92 4.13 -10.07
C THR A 141 23.56 3.57 -9.62
N PHE A 142 23.61 2.48 -8.85
CA PHE A 142 22.46 1.99 -8.09
C PHE A 142 22.82 1.97 -6.60
N SER A 143 21.84 2.24 -5.75
CA SER A 143 21.98 2.12 -4.30
C SER A 143 20.97 1.12 -3.75
N LEU A 144 21.35 0.38 -2.72
CA LEU A 144 20.48 -0.57 -2.03
C LEU A 144 20.45 -0.20 -0.54
N PHE A 145 19.25 0.01 -0.03
CA PHE A 145 19.02 0.38 1.36
C PHE A 145 18.20 -0.68 2.07
N LYS A 146 18.52 -0.92 3.33
CA LYS A 146 17.66 -1.69 4.23
C LYS A 146 16.53 -0.79 4.72
N VAL A 147 15.31 -1.32 4.70
CA VAL A 147 14.11 -0.62 5.16
C VAL A 147 13.75 -1.10 6.56
N PHE A 148 13.62 -0.16 7.49
CA PHE A 148 13.09 -0.44 8.82
C PHE A 148 11.56 -0.38 8.79
N ARG A 149 10.93 -1.45 9.30
CA ARG A 149 9.47 -1.64 9.32
C ARG A 149 8.89 -1.68 10.74
N GLU A 150 9.70 -1.36 11.74
CA GLU A 150 9.36 -1.33 13.18
C GLU A 150 9.36 0.11 13.70
#